data_AF-A0A936JN01-F1
#
_entry.id   AF-A0A936JN01-F1
#
_cell.length_a   1.000
_cell.length_b   1.000
_cell.length_c   1.000
_cell.angle_alpha   90.00
_cell.angle_beta   90.00
_cell.angle_gamma   90.00
#
_symmetry.space_group_name_H-M   'P 1'
#
loop_
_entity.id
_entity.type
_entity.pdbx_description
1 polymer ?
#
loop_
_entity_poly.entity_id
_entity_poly.type
_entity_poly.pdbx_seq_one_letter_code
_entity_poly.pdbx_strand_id
1 'polypeptide(L)'
;MNYSIVTIRRGLRNLFVERTDALNASKAGAYYKEDLHEARISIDAIPEAITSPPYKIELRTTDERHDRLGRVMYFVTEACFHDPDASLEMVAAARQIREAFIPSLDELTGSYATEAERAMKRKPLLQSLGEPLKMFVLPWDPNRTLLDVATSFLTEAEKLEGLLDERADVPKAARAQALVLRTKTMGLLNRFRKDLKKEIERDANLPRDLEQRVFGFFDTLHNMEMAGKSNESAGENKPQ
;
A
#
# COMPACT_ATOMS: atom_id res chain seq x y z
N MET A 1 -14.47 14.77 15.68
CA MET A 1 -13.96 13.92 14.57
C MET A 1 -12.47 13.67 14.80
N ASN A 2 -11.94 12.51 14.36
CA ASN A 2 -10.51 12.17 14.45
C ASN A 2 -10.03 11.51 13.15
N TYR A 3 -9.75 12.32 12.13
CA TYR A 3 -9.33 11.85 10.82
C TYR A 3 -7.83 11.57 10.76
N SER A 4 -7.43 10.56 9.97
CA SER A 4 -6.04 10.39 9.58
C SER A 4 -5.60 11.57 8.68
N ILE A 5 -4.29 11.78 8.54
CA ILE A 5 -3.76 12.80 7.60
C ILE A 5 -4.19 12.51 6.16
N VAL A 6 -4.37 11.23 5.83
CA VAL A 6 -4.82 10.76 4.51
C VAL A 6 -6.27 11.15 4.26
N THR A 7 -7.15 10.84 5.20
CA THR A 7 -8.57 11.22 5.13
C THR A 7 -8.69 12.73 5.01
N ILE A 8 -7.90 13.49 5.78
CA ILE A 8 -7.87 14.96 5.68
C ILE A 8 -7.44 15.40 4.27
N ARG A 9 -6.34 14.85 3.73
CA ARG A 9 -5.86 15.20 2.38
C ARG A 9 -6.93 14.94 1.32
N ARG A 10 -7.45 13.71 1.24
CA ARG A 10 -8.46 13.32 0.25
C ARG A 10 -9.75 14.11 0.41
N GLY A 11 -10.19 14.30 1.66
CA GLY A 11 -11.39 15.06 1.98
C GLY A 11 -11.26 16.54 1.57
N LEU A 12 -10.12 17.19 1.86
CA LEU A 12 -9.88 18.57 1.44
C LEU A 12 -9.81 18.70 -0.08
N ARG A 13 -9.13 17.79 -0.79
CA ARG A 13 -9.13 17.77 -2.26
C ARG A 13 -10.55 17.69 -2.81
N ASN A 14 -11.35 16.73 -2.32
CA ASN A 14 -12.73 16.59 -2.75
C ASN A 14 -13.60 17.81 -2.39
N LEU A 15 -13.38 18.43 -1.22
CA LEU A 15 -14.11 19.61 -0.79
C LEU A 15 -13.91 20.79 -1.76
N PHE A 16 -12.68 21.03 -2.21
CA PHE A 16 -12.32 22.13 -3.10
C PHE A 16 -12.49 21.84 -4.60
N VAL A 17 -12.74 20.59 -4.99
CA VAL A 17 -12.95 20.20 -6.40
C VAL A 17 -14.42 19.92 -6.67
N GLU A 18 -15.05 19.07 -5.84
CA GLU A 18 -16.40 18.54 -6.09
C GLU A 18 -17.48 19.22 -5.25
N ARG A 19 -17.11 19.88 -4.14
CA ARG A 19 -18.08 20.37 -3.12
C ARG A 19 -17.90 21.85 -2.79
N THR A 20 -17.26 22.60 -3.69
CA THR A 20 -16.98 24.03 -3.50
C THR A 20 -18.26 24.84 -3.33
N ASP A 21 -19.35 24.48 -4.01
CA ASP A 21 -20.64 25.15 -3.86
C ASP A 21 -21.22 24.98 -2.45
N ALA A 22 -21.11 23.77 -1.88
CA ALA A 22 -21.53 23.53 -0.50
C ALA A 22 -20.66 24.31 0.51
N LEU A 23 -19.35 24.43 0.23
CA LEU A 23 -18.46 25.27 1.03
C LEU A 23 -18.86 26.76 0.95
N ASN A 24 -19.20 27.25 -0.24
CA ASN A 24 -19.56 28.66 -0.44
C ASN A 24 -20.98 29.02 0.03
N ALA A 25 -21.84 28.04 0.28
CA ALA A 25 -23.25 28.26 0.63
C ALA A 25 -23.47 28.87 2.03
N SER A 26 -22.44 28.94 2.89
CA SER A 26 -22.55 29.39 4.28
C SER A 26 -21.50 30.44 4.63
N LYS A 27 -21.81 31.30 5.61
CA LYS A 27 -20.87 32.28 6.16
C LYS A 27 -19.72 31.59 6.88
N ALA A 28 -19.99 30.50 7.61
CA ALA A 28 -18.97 29.67 8.21
C ALA A 28 -18.02 29.11 7.12
N GLY A 29 -18.57 28.60 6.03
CA GLY A 29 -17.78 28.09 4.92
C GLY A 29 -16.89 29.17 4.30
N ALA A 30 -17.41 30.37 4.05
CA ALA A 30 -16.62 31.51 3.60
C ALA A 30 -15.51 31.89 4.60
N TYR A 31 -15.80 31.88 5.91
CA TYR A 31 -14.84 32.21 6.97
C TYR A 31 -13.66 31.24 7.04
N TYR A 32 -13.92 29.93 6.92
CA TYR A 32 -12.88 28.90 7.04
C TYR A 32 -12.18 28.55 5.71
N LYS A 33 -12.65 29.09 4.58
CA LYS A 33 -12.22 28.67 3.23
C LYS A 33 -10.72 28.83 3.00
N GLU A 34 -10.15 30.00 3.29
CA GLU A 34 -8.73 30.27 3.06
C GLU A 34 -7.83 29.40 3.94
N ASP A 35 -8.14 29.31 5.24
CA ASP A 35 -7.40 28.43 6.17
C ASP A 35 -7.43 26.95 5.73
N LEU A 36 -8.57 26.48 5.23
CA LEU A 36 -8.73 25.10 4.73
C LEU A 36 -7.94 24.89 3.42
N HIS A 37 -7.85 25.91 2.58
CA HIS A 37 -7.08 25.89 1.34
C HIS A 37 -5.57 25.87 1.61
N GLU A 38 -5.08 26.72 2.51
CA GLU A 38 -3.68 26.69 2.95
C GLU A 38 -3.31 25.37 3.61
N ALA A 39 -4.21 24.82 4.43
CA ALA A 39 -4.05 23.50 5.02
C ALA A 39 -3.96 22.42 3.95
N ARG A 40 -4.79 22.47 2.90
CA ARG A 40 -4.73 21.55 1.76
C ARG A 40 -3.37 21.62 1.07
N ILE A 41 -2.90 22.81 0.70
CA ILE A 41 -1.60 23.01 0.03
C ILE A 41 -0.47 22.43 0.88
N SER A 42 -0.44 22.78 2.17
CA SER A 42 0.58 22.31 3.10
C SER A 42 0.56 20.78 3.24
N ILE A 43 -0.63 20.18 3.27
CA ILE A 43 -0.78 18.73 3.36
C ILE A 43 -0.41 18.06 2.03
N ASP A 44 -0.72 18.65 0.88
CA ASP A 44 -0.35 18.12 -0.44
C ASP A 44 1.16 18.12 -0.67
N ALA A 45 1.91 19.05 -0.04
CA ALA A 45 3.37 19.10 -0.08
C ALA A 45 4.08 18.01 0.77
N ILE A 46 3.37 17.30 1.64
CA ILE A 46 3.96 16.21 2.42
C ILE A 46 4.29 15.03 1.48
N PRO A 47 5.48 14.40 1.59
CA PRO A 47 5.83 13.23 0.76
C PRO A 47 4.77 12.13 0.79
N GLU A 48 4.54 11.50 -0.36
CA GLU A 48 3.54 10.42 -0.50
C GLU A 48 3.83 9.25 0.43
N ALA A 49 5.11 8.91 0.65
CA ALA A 49 5.54 7.89 1.59
C ALA A 49 5.01 8.06 3.04
N ILE A 50 4.60 9.29 3.44
CA ILE A 50 4.02 9.57 4.77
C ILE A 50 2.50 9.51 4.76
N THR A 51 1.90 9.75 3.60
CA THR A 51 0.50 10.16 3.45
C THR A 51 -0.31 9.22 2.56
N SER A 52 0.31 8.15 2.07
CA SER A 52 -0.28 7.17 1.19
C SER A 52 -0.57 5.86 1.96
N PRO A 53 -1.83 5.50 2.25
CA PRO A 53 -2.23 4.12 2.54
C PRO A 53 -1.87 3.13 1.42
N PRO A 54 -1.86 3.53 0.12
CA PRO A 54 -1.36 2.71 -0.96
C PRO A 54 0.01 2.13 -0.66
N TYR A 55 0.87 2.77 0.12
CA TYR A 55 2.21 2.23 0.41
C TYR A 55 2.20 0.95 1.27
N LYS A 56 1.32 0.85 2.27
CA LYS A 56 1.15 -0.40 3.04
C LYS A 56 0.48 -1.49 2.20
N ILE A 57 -0.53 -1.10 1.44
CA ILE A 57 -1.25 -2.01 0.55
C ILE A 57 -0.32 -2.50 -0.56
N GLU A 58 0.55 -1.65 -1.07
CA GLU A 58 1.50 -1.93 -2.14
C GLU A 58 2.64 -2.79 -1.63
N LEU A 59 3.20 -2.50 -0.45
CA LEU A 59 4.14 -3.43 0.22
C LEU A 59 3.51 -4.81 0.39
N ARG A 60 2.30 -4.89 0.96
CA ARG A 60 1.60 -6.17 1.13
C ARG A 60 1.29 -6.86 -0.20
N THR A 61 0.81 -6.14 -1.20
CA THR A 61 0.43 -6.73 -2.50
C THR A 61 1.67 -7.22 -3.25
N THR A 62 2.77 -6.47 -3.16
CA THR A 62 4.07 -6.84 -3.73
C THR A 62 4.63 -8.07 -3.01
N ASP A 63 4.58 -8.10 -1.67
CA ASP A 63 4.98 -9.24 -0.83
C ASP A 63 4.15 -10.49 -1.12
N GLU A 64 2.82 -10.39 -1.13
CA GLU A 64 1.96 -11.53 -1.45
C GLU A 64 2.22 -12.07 -2.86
N ARG A 65 2.58 -11.20 -3.81
CA ARG A 65 2.91 -11.62 -5.18
C ARG A 65 4.28 -12.29 -5.22
N HIS A 66 5.28 -11.72 -4.56
CA HIS A 66 6.59 -12.31 -4.34
C HIS A 66 6.48 -13.71 -3.74
N ASP A 67 5.75 -13.87 -2.63
CA ASP A 67 5.52 -15.14 -1.97
C ASP A 67 4.80 -16.16 -2.86
N ARG A 68 3.78 -15.73 -3.61
CA ARG A 68 3.07 -16.62 -4.55
C ARG A 68 4.01 -17.12 -5.65
N LEU A 69 4.87 -16.27 -6.19
CA LEU A 69 5.86 -16.68 -7.20
C LEU A 69 6.90 -17.63 -6.61
N GLY A 70 7.37 -17.37 -5.38
CA GLY A 70 8.25 -18.27 -4.63
C GLY A 70 7.65 -19.66 -4.43
N ARG A 71 6.37 -19.72 -4.02
CA ARG A 71 5.62 -20.98 -3.87
C ARG A 71 5.50 -21.74 -5.18
N VAL A 72 5.29 -21.06 -6.32
CA VAL A 72 5.26 -21.71 -7.63
C VAL A 72 6.59 -22.41 -7.91
N MET A 73 7.72 -21.73 -7.72
CA MET A 73 9.04 -22.36 -7.91
C MET A 73 9.24 -23.56 -6.99
N TYR A 74 8.87 -23.43 -5.71
CA TYR A 74 8.96 -24.52 -4.74
C TYR A 74 8.13 -25.74 -5.15
N PHE A 75 6.84 -25.56 -5.46
CA PHE A 75 5.96 -26.67 -5.78
C PHE A 75 6.24 -27.31 -7.14
N VAL A 76 6.70 -26.56 -8.13
CA VAL A 76 7.13 -27.14 -9.41
C VAL A 76 8.37 -28.02 -9.24
N THR A 77 9.36 -27.56 -8.46
CA THR A 77 10.54 -28.39 -8.16
C THR A 77 10.21 -29.57 -7.24
N GLU A 78 9.29 -29.40 -6.27
CA GLU A 78 8.78 -30.50 -5.45
C GLU A 78 8.06 -31.56 -6.30
N ALA A 79 7.20 -31.16 -7.22
CA ALA A 79 6.51 -32.10 -8.11
C ALA A 79 7.50 -32.94 -8.93
N CYS A 80 8.57 -32.33 -9.44
CA CYS A 80 9.66 -33.04 -10.13
C CYS A 80 10.31 -34.13 -9.26
N PHE A 81 10.40 -33.94 -7.94
CA PHE A 81 10.97 -34.94 -7.04
C PHE A 81 10.05 -36.14 -6.77
N HIS A 82 8.73 -35.96 -6.94
CA HIS A 82 7.74 -37.02 -6.72
C HIS A 82 7.28 -37.71 -8.00
N ASP A 83 7.63 -37.16 -9.16
CA ASP A 83 7.32 -37.76 -10.45
C ASP A 83 8.26 -38.97 -10.71
N PRO A 84 7.75 -40.21 -10.75
CA PRO A 84 8.57 -41.39 -11.00
C PRO A 84 9.17 -41.43 -12.40
N ASP A 85 8.63 -40.65 -13.33
CA ASP A 85 9.05 -40.60 -14.73
C ASP A 85 9.99 -39.39 -15.03
N ALA A 86 10.27 -38.55 -14.03
CA ALA A 86 11.18 -37.43 -14.19
C ALA A 86 12.61 -37.89 -14.52
N SER A 87 13.23 -37.25 -15.51
CA SER A 87 14.60 -37.58 -15.90
C SER A 87 15.60 -37.18 -14.81
N LEU A 88 16.74 -37.88 -14.73
CA LEU A 88 17.81 -37.55 -13.78
C LEU A 88 18.33 -36.11 -13.97
N GLU A 89 18.34 -35.63 -15.22
CA GLU A 89 18.72 -34.25 -15.55
C GLU A 89 17.71 -33.23 -14.99
N MET A 90 16.40 -33.48 -15.15
CA MET A 90 15.36 -32.63 -14.58
C MET A 90 15.40 -32.62 -13.05
N VAL A 91 15.62 -33.78 -12.42
CA VAL A 91 15.75 -33.86 -10.96
C VAL A 91 16.98 -33.08 -10.47
N ALA A 92 18.11 -33.16 -11.18
CA ALA A 92 19.31 -32.38 -10.85
C ALA A 92 19.08 -30.87 -11.01
N ALA A 93 18.44 -30.45 -12.09
CA ALA A 93 18.06 -29.05 -12.32
C ALA A 93 17.09 -28.54 -11.24
N ALA A 94 16.08 -29.32 -10.87
CA ALA A 94 15.13 -28.97 -9.81
C ALA A 94 15.81 -28.76 -8.46
N ARG A 95 16.81 -29.59 -8.12
CA ARG A 95 17.62 -29.39 -6.89
C ARG A 95 18.39 -28.08 -6.91
N GLN A 96 19.11 -27.80 -8.00
CA GLN A 96 19.89 -26.56 -8.14
C GLN A 96 19.00 -25.31 -8.04
N ILE A 97 17.84 -25.33 -8.72
CA ILE A 97 16.87 -24.23 -8.69
C ILE A 97 16.33 -24.03 -7.28
N ARG A 98 15.93 -25.12 -6.61
CA ARG A 98 15.37 -25.05 -5.26
C ARG A 98 16.39 -24.52 -4.25
N GLU A 99 17.61 -25.04 -4.26
CA GLU A 99 18.69 -24.57 -3.38
C GLU A 99 19.05 -23.10 -3.62
N ALA A 100 19.01 -22.65 -4.88
CA ALA A 100 19.33 -21.28 -5.24
C ALA A 100 18.24 -20.27 -4.82
N PHE A 101 16.98 -20.59 -5.11
CA PHE A 101 15.89 -19.62 -4.98
C PHE A 101 15.04 -19.85 -3.73
N ILE A 102 14.48 -21.05 -3.54
CA ILE A 102 13.52 -21.34 -2.45
C ILE A 102 13.84 -22.69 -1.79
N PRO A 103 14.88 -22.79 -0.92
CA PRO A 103 15.25 -24.03 -0.26
C PRO A 103 14.11 -24.63 0.58
N SER A 104 13.37 -23.76 1.27
CA SER A 104 12.20 -24.07 2.08
C SER A 104 11.13 -23.00 1.92
N LEU A 105 9.88 -23.34 2.23
CA LEU A 105 8.79 -22.35 2.23
C LEU A 105 8.93 -21.31 3.35
N ASP A 106 9.64 -21.64 4.43
CA ASP A 106 9.90 -20.72 5.53
C ASP A 106 10.72 -19.50 5.07
N GLU A 107 11.49 -19.62 3.98
CA GLU A 107 12.21 -18.50 3.36
C GLU A 107 11.29 -17.37 2.88
N LEU A 108 10.02 -17.67 2.61
CA LEU A 108 8.97 -16.72 2.18
C LEU A 108 8.21 -16.11 3.37
N THR A 109 8.68 -16.38 4.59
CA THR A 109 8.07 -15.84 5.82
C THR A 109 8.93 -14.76 6.48
N GLY A 110 10.00 -14.33 5.79
CA GLY A 110 10.93 -13.33 6.28
C GLY A 110 10.29 -11.95 6.44
N SER A 111 11.00 -11.05 7.09
CA SER A 111 10.65 -9.62 7.01
C SER A 111 10.90 -9.12 5.59
N TYR A 112 10.18 -8.08 5.16
CA TYR A 112 10.33 -7.50 3.81
C TYR A 112 11.80 -7.16 3.47
N ALA A 113 12.55 -6.64 4.45
CA ALA A 113 13.97 -6.32 4.28
C ALA A 113 14.83 -7.57 4.04
N THR A 114 14.54 -8.66 4.77
CA THR A 114 15.26 -9.93 4.62
C THR A 114 14.99 -10.56 3.26
N GLU A 115 13.74 -10.52 2.80
CA GLU A 115 13.34 -11.07 1.50
C GLU A 115 13.97 -10.29 0.34
N ALA A 116 13.93 -8.95 0.39
CA ALA A 116 14.60 -8.07 -0.57
C ALA A 116 16.12 -8.35 -0.64
N GLU A 117 16.81 -8.39 0.51
CA GLU A 117 18.25 -8.64 0.56
C GLU A 117 18.62 -10.00 -0.05
N ARG A 118 17.86 -11.05 0.26
CA ARG A 118 18.07 -12.39 -0.28
C ARG A 118 17.86 -12.43 -1.79
N ALA A 119 16.81 -11.79 -2.28
CA ALA A 119 16.54 -11.71 -3.71
C ALA A 119 17.68 -11.00 -4.45
N MET A 120 18.19 -9.89 -3.92
CA MET A 120 19.32 -9.19 -4.53
C MET A 120 20.58 -10.05 -4.63
N LYS A 121 20.87 -10.86 -3.59
CA LYS A 121 21.96 -11.84 -3.63
C LYS A 121 21.74 -12.97 -4.65
N ARG A 122 20.48 -13.31 -4.94
CA ARG A 122 20.08 -14.38 -5.87
C ARG A 122 19.96 -13.90 -7.32
N LYS A 123 19.84 -12.60 -7.57
CA LYS A 123 19.71 -12.04 -8.93
C LYS A 123 20.78 -12.51 -9.92
N PRO A 124 22.07 -12.60 -9.57
CA PRO A 124 23.09 -13.12 -10.48
C PRO A 124 22.86 -14.58 -10.89
N LEU A 125 22.12 -15.37 -10.09
CA LEU A 125 21.86 -16.78 -10.35
C LEU A 125 20.88 -17.01 -11.51
N LEU A 126 20.12 -16.00 -11.93
CA LEU A 126 19.29 -16.10 -13.15
C LEU A 126 20.14 -16.40 -14.39
N GLN A 127 21.36 -15.86 -14.45
CA GLN A 127 22.24 -16.08 -15.59
C GLN A 127 22.81 -17.49 -15.59
N SER A 128 23.27 -18.00 -14.44
CA SER A 128 23.87 -19.33 -14.34
C SER A 128 22.84 -20.46 -14.39
N LEU A 129 21.61 -20.21 -13.92
CA LEU A 129 20.52 -21.20 -13.90
C LEU A 129 19.49 -21.00 -15.03
N GLY A 130 19.78 -20.12 -16.01
CA GLY A 130 18.83 -19.79 -17.08
C GLY A 130 18.36 -21.00 -17.88
N GLU A 131 19.27 -21.88 -18.30
CA GLU A 131 18.90 -23.10 -19.03
C GLU A 131 18.16 -24.12 -18.14
N PRO A 132 18.64 -24.45 -16.92
CA PRO A 132 17.87 -25.24 -15.97
C PRO A 132 16.44 -24.73 -15.74
N LEU A 133 16.26 -23.42 -15.56
CA LEU A 133 14.95 -22.81 -15.31
C LEU A 133 13.99 -22.94 -16.52
N LYS A 134 14.51 -22.94 -17.75
CA LYS A 134 13.71 -23.12 -18.97
C LYS A 134 13.17 -24.54 -19.16
N MET A 135 13.79 -25.54 -18.54
CA MET A 135 13.34 -26.94 -18.61
C MET A 135 11.94 -27.13 -18.00
N PHE A 136 11.53 -26.24 -17.10
CA PHE A 136 10.27 -26.34 -16.37
C PHE A 136 9.23 -25.39 -16.97
N VAL A 137 8.42 -25.91 -17.89
CA VAL A 137 7.28 -25.20 -18.48
C VAL A 137 6.05 -25.33 -17.58
N LEU A 138 5.31 -24.24 -17.39
CA LEU A 138 4.12 -24.26 -16.54
C LEU A 138 2.94 -24.96 -17.25
N PRO A 139 2.21 -25.86 -16.58
CA PRO A 139 1.17 -26.67 -17.23
C PRO A 139 -0.05 -25.86 -17.68
N TRP A 140 -0.25 -24.66 -17.12
CA TRP A 140 -1.34 -23.74 -17.48
C TRP A 140 -0.93 -22.67 -18.50
N ASP A 141 0.35 -22.56 -18.84
CA ASP A 141 0.86 -21.60 -19.83
C ASP A 141 2.14 -22.12 -20.49
N PRO A 142 2.04 -22.70 -21.71
CA PRO A 142 3.18 -23.36 -22.36
C PRO A 142 4.28 -22.40 -22.82
N ASN A 143 4.01 -21.09 -22.84
CA ASN A 143 5.00 -20.08 -23.19
C ASN A 143 5.74 -19.54 -21.97
N ARG A 144 5.39 -20.03 -20.78
CA ARG A 144 5.93 -19.56 -19.51
C ARG A 144 6.68 -20.66 -18.80
N THR A 145 7.90 -20.35 -18.40
CA THR A 145 8.83 -21.25 -17.73
C THR A 145 9.11 -20.80 -16.30
N LEU A 146 9.83 -21.60 -15.52
CA LEU A 146 10.35 -21.13 -14.23
C LEU A 146 11.34 -19.97 -14.37
N LEU A 147 11.94 -19.73 -15.55
CA LEU A 147 12.77 -18.54 -15.76
C LEU A 147 11.93 -17.26 -15.67
N ASP A 148 10.74 -17.26 -16.24
CA ASP A 148 9.81 -16.12 -16.17
C ASP A 148 9.30 -15.90 -14.75
N VAL A 149 9.03 -17.00 -14.03
CA VAL A 149 8.62 -16.97 -12.62
C VAL A 149 9.74 -16.43 -11.74
N ALA A 150 10.98 -16.92 -11.89
CA ALA A 150 12.14 -16.50 -11.11
C ALA A 150 12.50 -15.03 -11.38
N THR A 151 12.41 -14.60 -12.65
CA THR A 151 12.58 -13.20 -13.03
C THR A 151 11.53 -12.32 -12.35
N SER A 152 10.25 -12.70 -12.44
CA SER A 152 9.16 -11.97 -11.80
C SER A 152 9.33 -11.92 -10.28
N PHE A 153 9.72 -13.04 -9.66
CA PHE A 153 9.98 -13.14 -8.22
C PHE A 153 11.01 -12.11 -7.78
N LEU A 154 12.16 -12.05 -8.46
CA LEU A 154 13.21 -11.09 -8.13
C LEU A 154 12.80 -9.63 -8.41
N THR A 155 12.04 -9.38 -9.48
CA THR A 155 11.51 -8.03 -9.76
C THR A 155 10.56 -7.54 -8.66
N GLU A 156 9.68 -8.39 -8.13
CA GLU A 156 8.82 -7.99 -7.01
C GLU A 156 9.64 -7.74 -5.73
N ALA A 157 10.71 -8.49 -5.49
CA ALA A 157 11.60 -8.26 -4.36
C ALA A 157 12.38 -6.92 -4.47
N GLU A 158 12.85 -6.56 -5.67
CA GLU A 158 13.45 -5.25 -5.95
C GLU A 158 12.45 -4.12 -5.71
N LYS A 159 11.18 -4.36 -6.09
CA LYS A 159 10.12 -3.41 -5.80
C LYS A 159 9.91 -3.25 -4.29
N LEU A 160 9.95 -4.35 -3.51
CA LEU A 160 9.91 -4.27 -2.05
C LEU A 160 11.08 -3.42 -1.50
N GLU A 161 12.29 -3.61 -2.00
CA GLU A 161 13.47 -2.82 -1.60
C GLU A 161 13.26 -1.32 -1.87
N GLY A 162 12.84 -0.96 -3.09
CA GLY A 162 12.58 0.45 -3.44
C GLY A 162 11.50 1.09 -2.56
N LEU A 163 10.43 0.34 -2.24
CA LEU A 163 9.39 0.81 -1.31
C LEU A 163 9.93 1.00 0.13
N LEU A 164 10.86 0.15 0.56
CA LEU A 164 11.50 0.28 1.89
C LEU A 164 12.46 1.47 1.94
N ASP A 165 13.25 1.69 0.89
CA ASP A 165 14.20 2.81 0.78
C ASP A 165 13.47 4.15 0.72
N GLU A 166 12.43 4.27 -0.10
CA GLU A 166 11.57 5.47 -0.14
C GLU A 166 11.00 5.81 1.24
N ARG A 167 10.74 4.79 2.08
CA ARG A 167 10.30 4.99 3.47
C ARG A 167 11.45 5.35 4.41
N ALA A 168 12.63 4.79 4.22
CA ALA A 168 13.82 5.08 5.02
C ALA A 168 14.26 6.55 4.82
N ASP A 169 14.21 7.03 3.57
CA ASP A 169 14.62 8.38 3.18
C ASP A 169 13.69 9.49 3.65
N VAL A 170 12.49 9.16 4.14
CA VAL A 170 11.61 10.14 4.76
C VAL A 170 12.28 10.72 6.03
N PRO A 171 12.59 12.04 6.07
CA PRO A 171 13.19 12.65 7.24
C PRO A 171 12.26 12.57 8.46
N LYS A 172 12.80 12.31 9.66
CA LYS A 172 12.01 12.36 10.92
C LYS A 172 11.25 13.69 11.07
N ALA A 173 11.85 14.79 10.61
CA ALA A 173 11.21 16.11 10.59
C ALA A 173 9.93 16.15 9.74
N ALA A 174 9.92 15.48 8.59
CA ALA A 174 8.74 15.42 7.71
C ALA A 174 7.59 14.62 8.35
N ARG A 175 7.91 13.54 9.10
CA ARG A 175 6.92 12.79 9.88
C ARG A 175 6.32 13.63 11.01
N ALA A 176 7.17 14.37 11.73
CA ALA A 176 6.72 15.29 12.79
C ALA A 176 5.84 16.41 12.22
N GLN A 177 6.24 16.99 11.09
CA GLN A 177 5.47 18.01 10.38
C GLN A 177 4.09 17.50 9.96
N ALA A 178 3.99 16.26 9.45
CA ALA A 178 2.72 15.65 9.10
C ALA A 178 1.77 15.49 10.31
N LEU A 179 2.30 15.14 11.49
CA LEU A 179 1.52 15.05 12.73
C LEU A 179 1.02 16.43 13.20
N VAL A 180 1.88 17.45 13.10
CA VAL A 180 1.52 18.84 13.44
C VAL A 180 0.42 19.35 12.50
N LEU A 181 0.58 19.14 11.19
CA LEU A 181 -0.41 19.52 10.18
C LEU A 181 -1.73 18.78 10.40
N ARG A 182 -1.70 17.47 10.70
CA ARG A 182 -2.91 16.69 11.04
C ARG A 182 -3.66 17.33 12.19
N THR A 183 -2.95 17.61 13.29
CA THR A 183 -3.54 18.13 14.52
C THR A 183 -4.13 19.53 14.31
N LYS A 184 -3.38 20.42 13.64
CA LYS A 184 -3.83 21.78 13.30
C LYS A 184 -5.10 21.74 12.45
N THR A 185 -5.07 20.99 11.35
CA THR A 185 -6.19 20.91 10.40
C THR A 185 -7.41 20.21 11.00
N MET A 186 -7.21 19.21 11.85
CA MET A 186 -8.30 18.58 12.59
C MET A 186 -8.98 19.58 13.53
N GLY A 187 -8.22 20.45 14.19
CA GLY A 187 -8.76 21.55 15.00
C GLY A 187 -9.62 22.51 14.17
N LEU A 188 -9.14 22.88 12.97
CA LEU A 188 -9.86 23.73 12.03
C LEU A 188 -11.19 23.10 11.57
N LEU A 189 -11.15 21.84 11.11
CA LEU A 189 -12.34 21.10 10.65
C LEU A 189 -13.37 20.92 11.77
N ASN A 190 -12.95 20.63 13.00
CA ASN A 190 -13.87 20.50 14.13
C ASN A 190 -14.59 21.83 14.46
N ARG A 191 -13.87 22.97 14.43
CA ARG A 191 -14.48 24.29 14.64
C ARG A 191 -15.43 24.65 13.50
N PHE A 192 -15.00 24.44 12.25
CA PHE A 192 -15.84 24.66 11.08
C PHE A 192 -17.15 23.86 11.15
N ARG A 193 -17.09 22.54 11.40
CA ARG A 193 -18.30 21.71 11.52
C ARG A 193 -19.24 22.21 12.61
N LYS A 194 -18.70 22.65 13.75
CA LYS A 194 -19.49 23.19 14.87
C LYS A 194 -20.19 24.49 14.49
N ASP A 195 -19.48 25.42 13.86
CA ASP A 195 -20.05 26.71 13.50
C ASP A 195 -21.04 26.61 12.34
N LEU A 196 -20.79 25.71 11.38
CA LEU A 196 -21.74 25.40 10.31
C LEU A 196 -23.06 24.85 10.86
N LYS A 197 -23.02 23.92 11.83
CA LYS A 197 -24.25 23.41 12.48
C LYS A 197 -25.05 24.52 13.15
N LYS A 198 -24.39 25.40 13.90
CA LYS A 198 -25.04 26.55 14.53
C LYS A 198 -25.64 27.51 13.51
N GLU A 199 -24.97 27.72 12.38
CA GLU A 199 -25.48 28.58 11.31
C GLU A 199 -26.73 27.97 10.68
N ILE A 200 -26.71 26.68 10.35
CA ILE A 200 -27.87 25.95 9.84
C ILE A 200 -29.04 26.06 10.83
N GLU A 201 -28.83 25.86 12.13
CA GLU A 201 -29.88 25.99 13.15
C GLU A 201 -30.52 27.39 13.19
N ARG A 202 -29.77 28.44 12.86
CA ARG A 202 -30.20 29.85 12.98
C ARG A 202 -30.77 30.44 11.69
N ASP A 203 -30.31 29.98 10.53
CA ASP A 203 -30.74 30.49 9.23
C ASP A 203 -31.67 29.50 8.54
N ALA A 204 -32.96 29.83 8.47
CA ALA A 204 -34.00 29.01 7.83
C ALA A 204 -33.73 28.73 6.33
N ASN A 205 -32.97 29.60 5.65
CA ASN A 205 -32.72 29.53 4.22
C ASN A 205 -31.60 28.54 3.85
N LEU A 206 -30.78 28.11 4.81
CA LEU A 206 -29.72 27.15 4.55
C LEU A 206 -30.29 25.73 4.39
N PRO A 207 -29.73 24.92 3.47
CA PRO A 207 -30.08 23.51 3.35
C PRO A 207 -29.78 22.77 4.66
N ARG A 208 -30.75 21.98 5.15
CA ARG A 208 -30.62 21.23 6.41
C ARG A 208 -29.56 20.13 6.32
N ASP A 209 -29.29 19.65 5.11
CA ASP A 209 -28.27 18.66 4.79
C ASP A 209 -26.91 19.27 4.44
N LEU A 210 -26.74 20.61 4.54
CA LEU A 210 -25.51 21.29 4.12
C LEU A 210 -24.27 20.76 4.85
N GLU A 211 -24.40 20.44 6.14
CA GLU A 211 -23.32 19.83 6.91
C GLU A 211 -22.88 18.49 6.31
N GLN A 212 -23.85 17.64 5.95
CA GLN A 212 -23.59 16.37 5.29
C GLN A 212 -22.96 16.56 3.91
N ARG A 213 -23.37 17.60 3.16
CA ARG A 213 -22.76 17.93 1.86
C ARG A 213 -21.30 18.30 1.98
N VAL A 214 -20.91 18.98 3.06
CA VAL A 214 -19.52 19.39 3.31
C VAL A 214 -18.67 18.26 3.91
N PHE A 215 -19.17 17.57 4.93
CA PHE A 215 -18.39 16.61 5.72
C PHE A 215 -18.63 15.13 5.38
N GLY A 216 -19.70 14.80 4.67
CA GLY A 216 -20.10 13.40 4.44
C GLY A 216 -19.04 12.55 3.75
N PHE A 217 -18.23 13.16 2.86
CA PHE A 217 -17.12 12.44 2.23
C PHE A 217 -15.97 12.15 3.22
N PHE A 218 -15.65 13.09 4.13
CA PHE A 218 -14.68 12.84 5.19
C PHE A 218 -15.15 11.71 6.12
N ASP A 219 -16.42 11.73 6.51
CA ASP A 219 -17.01 10.70 7.38
C ASP A 219 -16.98 9.32 6.69
N THR A 220 -17.28 9.27 5.39
CA THR A 220 -17.21 8.04 4.58
C THR A 220 -15.78 7.46 4.55
N LEU A 221 -14.78 8.30 4.24
CA LEU A 221 -13.38 7.89 4.22
C LEU A 221 -12.92 7.38 5.59
N HIS A 222 -13.30 8.06 6.66
CA HIS A 222 -12.96 7.65 8.01
C HIS A 222 -13.55 6.28 8.38
N ASN A 223 -14.82 6.05 8.02
CA ASN A 223 -15.48 4.77 8.29
C ASN A 223 -14.82 3.63 7.50
N MET A 224 -14.41 3.86 6.25
CA MET A 224 -13.65 2.89 5.46
C MET A 224 -12.30 2.55 6.10
N GLU A 225 -11.57 3.55 6.60
CA GLU A 225 -10.29 3.33 7.30
C GLU A 225 -10.45 2.50 8.58
N MET A 226 -11.50 2.75 9.35
CA MET A 226 -11.77 2.00 10.59
C MET A 226 -12.21 0.54 10.32
N ALA A 227 -12.96 0.31 9.25
CA ALA A 227 -13.32 -1.02 8.79
C ALA A 227 -12.09 -1.82 8.28
N GLY A 228 -11.15 -1.15 7.61
CA GLY A 228 -9.90 -1.79 7.17
C GLY A 228 -9.03 -2.28 8.34
N LYS A 229 -8.86 -1.44 9.37
CA LYS A 229 -8.04 -1.77 10.55
C LYS A 229 -8.54 -2.97 11.34
N SER A 230 -9.86 -3.13 11.44
CA SER A 230 -10.47 -4.26 12.14
C SER A 230 -10.22 -5.59 11.41
N ASN A 231 -10.16 -5.56 10.08
CA ASN A 231 -9.78 -6.72 9.27
C ASN A 231 -8.26 -7.01 9.30
N GLU A 232 -7.41 -5.98 9.39
CA GLU A 232 -5.94 -6.15 9.49
C GLU A 232 -5.53 -6.81 10.82
N SER A 233 -6.18 -6.46 11.94
CA SER A 233 -5.90 -7.09 13.25
C SER A 233 -6.21 -8.59 13.32
N ALA A 234 -6.92 -9.13 12.32
CA ALA A 234 -7.20 -10.56 12.21
C ALA A 234 -6.17 -11.33 11.35
N GLY A 235 -5.24 -10.65 10.68
CA GLY A 235 -4.31 -11.26 9.71
C GLY A 235 -2.82 -10.87 9.85
N GLU A 236 -2.45 -9.90 10.68
CA GLU A 236 -1.04 -9.47 10.84
C GLU A 236 -0.26 -10.37 11.81
N ASN A 237 0.53 -11.30 11.27
CA ASN A 237 1.51 -12.08 12.04
C ASN A 237 2.87 -12.21 11.30
N LYS A 238 3.34 -11.13 10.64
CA LYS A 238 4.76 -10.99 10.24
C LYS A 238 5.37 -9.78 10.96
N PRO A 239 6.51 -9.91 11.65
CA PRO A 239 7.21 -8.79 12.28
C PRO A 239 7.83 -7.86 11.22
N GLN A 240 7.80 -6.54 11.49
CA GLN A 240 8.48 -5.50 10.70
C GLN A 240 10.00 -5.59 10.86
#